data_AF-A0A842MMB1-F1
#
_entry.id   AF-A0A842MMB1-F1
#
_cell.length_a   1.000
_cell.length_b   1.000
_cell.length_c   1.000
_cell.angle_alpha   90.00
_cell.angle_beta   90.00
_cell.angle_gamma   90.00
#
_symmetry.space_group_name_H-M   'P 1'
#
loop_
_entity.id
_entity.type
_entity.pdbx_description
1 polymer ?
#
loop_
_entity_poly.entity_id
_entity_poly.type
_entity_poly.pdbx_seq_one_letter_code
_entity_poly.pdbx_strand_id
1 'polypeptide(L)'
;MVAQIWGVLKNSIADKMPHCVVIDETSLQIGDMNFWFWFVIEPETRKIVFFMISRSRTNMACKKLICAMQDRWKGMVSDTEKIEHFDNYFPSRR
;
A
#
# COMPACT_ATOMS: atom_id res chain seq x y z
N MET A 1 -17.41 -15.24 -1.78
CA MET A 1 -16.29 -14.83 -0.89
C MET A 1 -15.45 -13.70 -1.48
N VAL A 2 -14.91 -13.83 -2.71
CA VAL A 2 -14.04 -12.81 -3.32
C VAL A 2 -14.73 -11.45 -3.52
N ALA A 3 -16.02 -11.43 -3.92
CA ALA A 3 -16.76 -10.19 -4.15
C ALA A 3 -17.05 -9.36 -2.89
N GLN A 4 -17.20 -10.00 -1.71
CA GLN A 4 -17.48 -9.30 -0.46
C GLN A 4 -16.25 -8.53 0.05
N ILE A 5 -15.06 -9.13 -0.09
CA ILE A 5 -13.80 -8.49 0.32
C ILE A 5 -13.54 -7.25 -0.54
N TRP A 6 -13.80 -7.31 -1.85
CA TRP A 6 -13.69 -6.16 -2.75
C TRP A 6 -14.68 -5.03 -2.42
N GLY A 7 -15.91 -5.36 -2.03
CA GLY A 7 -16.90 -4.37 -1.62
C GLY A 7 -16.49 -3.61 -0.35
N VAL A 8 -15.90 -4.30 0.62
CA VAL A 8 -15.38 -3.69 1.86
C VAL A 8 -14.13 -2.85 1.57
N LEU A 9 -13.24 -3.32 0.70
CA LEU A 9 -12.01 -2.61 0.33
C LEU A 9 -12.29 -1.33 -0.46
N LYS A 10 -13.29 -1.30 -1.35
CA LYS A 10 -13.63 -0.10 -2.13
C LYS A 10 -13.92 1.13 -1.26
N ASN A 11 -14.68 0.94 -0.18
CA ASN A 11 -14.99 2.05 0.73
C ASN A 11 -13.82 2.41 1.66
N SER A 12 -12.84 1.52 1.76
CA SER A 12 -11.69 1.65 2.66
C SER A 12 -10.46 2.24 1.96
N ILE A 13 -10.50 2.47 0.64
CA ILE A 13 -9.38 3.05 -0.12
C ILE A 13 -9.63 4.55 -0.31
N ALA A 14 -8.57 5.34 -0.21
CA ALA A 14 -8.64 6.79 -0.46
C ALA A 14 -8.78 7.09 -1.95
N ASP A 15 -9.79 7.89 -2.29
CA ASP A 15 -10.10 8.29 -3.68
C ASP A 15 -9.24 9.48 -4.15
N LYS A 16 -8.64 10.21 -3.20
CA LYS A 16 -7.78 11.38 -3.42
C LYS A 16 -6.59 11.34 -2.48
N MET A 17 -5.51 12.03 -2.84
CA MET A 17 -4.35 12.21 -1.97
C MET A 17 -4.71 13.14 -0.80
N PRO A 18 -4.64 12.69 0.46
CA PRO A 18 -4.90 13.54 1.62
C PRO A 18 -3.72 14.48 1.90
N HIS A 19 -3.97 15.58 2.62
CA HIS A 19 -2.94 16.54 3.03
C HIS A 19 -1.95 15.97 4.05
N CYS A 20 -2.40 14.99 4.83
CA CYS A 20 -1.66 14.35 5.91
C CYS A 20 -1.91 12.84 5.83
N VAL A 21 -0.85 12.07 6.10
CA VAL A 21 -0.94 10.62 6.22
C VAL A 21 -0.18 10.14 7.44
N VAL A 22 -0.64 9.02 7.99
CA VAL A 22 0.08 8.22 8.98
C VAL A 22 0.65 7.00 8.28
N ILE A 23 1.92 6.69 8.54
CA ILE A 23 2.57 5.48 8.07
C ILE A 23 2.82 4.60 9.28
N ASP A 24 2.44 3.33 9.17
CA ASP A 24 2.68 2.33 10.20
C ASP A 24 2.98 0.97 9.56
N GLU A 25 3.52 0.06 10.36
CA GLU A 25 3.85 -1.28 9.94
C GLU A 25 3.41 -2.35 10.94
N THR A 26 2.94 -3.47 10.42
CA THR A 26 2.60 -4.64 11.24
C THR A 26 3.28 -5.88 10.70
N SER A 27 3.71 -6.77 11.59
CA SER A 27 4.30 -8.05 11.21
C SER A 27 3.22 -9.01 10.73
N LEU A 28 3.45 -9.66 9.60
CA LEU A 28 2.59 -10.69 9.04
C LEU A 28 3.39 -11.98 8.88
N GLN A 29 3.00 -13.03 9.59
CA GLN A 29 3.61 -14.35 9.46
C GLN A 29 2.79 -15.20 8.47
N ILE A 30 3.46 -15.74 7.45
CA ILE A 30 2.84 -16.63 6.46
C ILE A 30 3.71 -17.89 6.38
N GLY A 31 3.22 -18.99 6.97
CA GLY A 31 4.02 -20.18 7.19
C GLY A 31 5.26 -19.87 8.03
N ASP A 32 6.43 -20.26 7.55
CA ASP A 32 7.72 -20.04 8.21
C ASP A 32 8.36 -18.69 7.86
N MET A 33 7.67 -17.85 7.08
CA MET A 33 8.18 -16.56 6.62
C MET A 33 7.58 -15.40 7.41
N ASN A 34 8.42 -14.44 7.79
CA ASN A 34 8.02 -13.19 8.41
C ASN A 34 8.06 -12.04 7.38
N PHE A 35 6.94 -11.34 7.25
CA PHE A 35 6.78 -10.17 6.42
C PHE A 35 6.40 -8.96 7.26
N TRP A 36 6.56 -7.78 6.68
CA TRP A 36 6.12 -6.51 7.23
C TRP A 36 5.13 -5.89 6.26
N PHE A 37 3.90 -5.74 6.71
CA PHE A 37 2.85 -5.04 6.00
C PHE A 37 2.91 -3.57 6.41
N TRP A 38 3.34 -2.74 5.47
CA TRP A 38 3.40 -1.29 5.60
C TRP A 38 2.13 -0.71 5.02
N PHE A 39 1.48 0.20 5.72
CA PHE A 39 0.29 0.86 5.25
C PHE A 39 0.34 2.35 5.54
N VAL A 40 -0.24 3.11 4.62
CA VAL A 40 -0.40 4.55 4.68
C VAL A 40 -1.88 4.84 4.83
N ILE A 41 -2.26 5.54 5.88
CA ILE A 41 -3.65 5.79 6.24
C ILE A 41 -3.89 7.30 6.35
N GLU A 42 -5.05 7.74 5.85
CA GLU A 42 -5.58 9.06 6.15
C GLU A 42 -6.14 9.06 7.60
N PRO A 43 -5.62 9.90 8.51
CA PRO A 43 -5.95 9.80 9.94
C PRO A 43 -7.43 10.04 10.25
N GLU A 44 -8.10 10.90 9.48
CA GLU A 44 -9.49 11.29 9.73
C GLU A 44 -10.48 10.23 9.27
N THR A 45 -10.34 9.76 8.03
CA THR A 45 -11.29 8.80 7.42
C THR A 45 -10.90 7.35 7.67
N ARG A 46 -9.65 7.11 8.14
CA ARG A 46 -9.01 5.80 8.25
C ARG A 46 -8.94 5.03 6.94
N LYS A 47 -9.07 5.73 5.81
CA LYS A 47 -8.91 5.11 4.49
C LYS A 47 -7.44 4.81 4.22
N ILE A 48 -7.19 3.65 3.63
CA ILE A 48 -5.88 3.22 3.16
C ILE A 48 -5.56 3.98 1.87
N VAL A 49 -4.49 4.78 1.92
CA VAL A 49 -3.96 5.56 0.81
C VAL A 49 -3.05 4.71 -0.05
N PHE A 50 -2.20 3.90 0.60
CA PHE A 50 -1.21 3.06 -0.06
C PHE A 50 -0.75 1.95 0.90
N PHE A 51 -0.20 0.86 0.36
CA PHE A 51 0.42 -0.16 1.19
C PHE A 51 1.50 -0.92 0.40
N MET A 52 2.40 -1.58 1.13
CA MET A 52 3.49 -2.37 0.58
C MET A 52 3.83 -3.50 1.54
N ILE A 53 4.25 -4.65 1.02
CA ILE A 53 4.80 -5.74 1.82
C ILE A 53 6.32 -5.77 1.66
N SER A 54 7.06 -5.91 2.75
CA SER A 54 8.50 -6.14 2.71
C SER A 54 8.92 -7.35 3.54
N ARG A 55 10.11 -7.90 3.27
CA ARG A 55 10.71 -8.96 4.10
C ARG A 55 11.47 -8.41 5.33
N SER A 56 11.59 -7.09 5.46
CA SER A 56 12.42 -6.48 6.51
C SER A 56 11.87 -5.13 6.95
N ARG A 57 11.81 -4.91 8.27
CA ARG A 57 11.48 -3.63 8.89
C ARG A 57 12.70 -2.72 8.91
N THR A 58 12.85 -1.91 7.86
CA THR A 58 14.00 -1.02 7.71
C THR A 58 13.57 0.37 7.26
N ASN A 59 14.34 1.39 7.61
CA ASN A 59 14.15 2.75 7.10
C ASN A 59 14.19 2.80 5.55
N MET A 60 14.95 1.91 4.92
CA MET A 60 14.99 1.80 3.46
C MET A 60 13.67 1.31 2.88
N ALA A 61 12.99 0.36 3.54
CA ALA A 61 11.65 -0.08 3.13
C ALA A 61 10.64 1.06 3.27
N CYS A 62 10.68 1.81 4.37
CA CYS A 62 9.83 2.99 4.55
C CYS A 62 10.08 4.08 3.48
N LYS A 63 11.34 4.37 3.15
CA LYS A 63 11.67 5.30 2.04
C LYS A 63 11.12 4.82 0.70
N LYS A 64 11.24 3.52 0.39
CA LYS A 64 10.68 2.92 -0.83
C LYS A 64 9.16 3.04 -0.88
N LEU A 65 8.47 2.80 0.24
CA LEU A 65 7.02 3.01 0.37
C LEU A 65 6.64 4.45 0.02
N ILE A 66 7.33 5.44 0.60
CA ILE A 66 7.05 6.86 0.36
C ILE A 66 7.27 7.22 -1.10
N CYS A 67 8.38 6.81 -1.71
CA CYS A 67 8.64 7.06 -3.13
C CYS A 67 7.57 6.42 -4.02
N ALA A 68 7.26 5.13 -3.81
CA ALA A 68 6.24 4.42 -4.58
C ALA A 68 4.85 5.05 -4.45
N MET A 69 4.47 5.48 -3.25
CA MET A 69 3.23 6.22 -3.01
C MET A 69 3.23 7.53 -3.80
N GLN A 70 4.29 8.33 -3.70
CA GLN A 70 4.39 9.60 -4.41
C GLN A 70 4.33 9.41 -5.92
N ASP A 71 5.02 8.41 -6.47
CA ASP A 71 5.03 8.13 -7.90
C ASP A 71 3.64 7.70 -8.39
N ARG A 72 2.93 6.87 -7.61
CA ARG A 72 1.54 6.51 -7.89
C ARG A 72 0.64 7.74 -7.96
N TRP A 73 0.72 8.64 -6.98
CA TRP A 73 -0.14 9.81 -6.93
C TRP A 73 0.26 10.90 -7.94
N LYS A 74 1.55 11.01 -8.28
CA LYS A 74 2.01 11.83 -9.41
C LYS A 74 1.48 11.28 -10.74
N GLY A 75 1.48 9.95 -10.92
CA GLY A 75 0.91 9.28 -12.09
C GLY A 75 -0.61 9.41 -12.18
N MET A 76 -1.33 9.47 -11.04
CA MET A 76 -2.78 9.72 -11.04
C MET A 76 -3.17 11.16 -11.40
N VAL A 77 -2.23 12.12 -11.39
CA VAL A 77 -2.45 13.47 -11.95
C VAL A 77 -2.36 13.45 -13.49
N SER A 78 -1.74 12.44 -14.09
CA SER A 78 -1.62 12.27 -15.55
C SER A 78 -2.55 11.21 -16.15
N ASP A 79 -2.97 10.20 -15.38
CA ASP A 79 -3.76 9.07 -15.87
C ASP A 79 -4.93 8.76 -14.93
N THR A 80 -6.11 9.32 -15.23
CA THR A 80 -7.39 8.93 -14.60
C THR A 80 -7.84 7.51 -15.00
N GLU A 81 -7.00 6.73 -15.69
CA GLU A 81 -7.32 5.38 -16.15
C GLU A 81 -6.08 4.48 -16.05
N LYS A 82 -5.94 3.76 -14.92
CA LYS A 82 -5.37 2.39 -14.80
C LYS A 82 -4.90 2.14 -13.37
N ILE A 83 -5.77 1.55 -12.56
CA ILE A 83 -5.35 0.85 -11.35
C ILE A 83 -5.38 -0.64 -11.64
N GLU A 84 -4.34 -1.13 -12.29
CA GLU A 84 -3.93 -2.54 -12.24
C GLU A 84 -2.40 -2.55 -12.15
N HIS A 85 -1.86 -3.07 -11.05
CA HIS A 85 -0.63 -3.88 -11.00
C HIS A 85 -0.24 -4.11 -9.54
N PHE A 86 -0.70 -5.25 -9.02
CA PHE A 86 -0.37 -5.74 -7.69
C PHE A 86 0.89 -6.64 -7.69
N ASP A 87 1.40 -7.00 -8.87
CA ASP A 87 2.34 -8.13 -9.00
C ASP A 87 3.83 -7.77 -9.08
N ASN A 88 4.19 -6.49 -9.20
CA ASN A 88 5.59 -6.10 -9.49
C ASN A 88 6.46 -5.76 -8.27
N TYR A 89 5.92 -5.83 -7.03
CA TYR A 89 6.69 -5.49 -5.82
C TYR A 89 7.37 -6.70 -5.14
N PHE A 90 7.12 -7.91 -5.63
CA PHE A 90 7.90 -9.08 -5.26
C PHE A 90 8.99 -9.30 -6.32
N PRO A 91 10.24 -8.87 -6.11
CA PRO A 91 11.33 -9.38 -6.92
C PRO A 91 11.39 -10.88 -6.68
N SER A 92 10.94 -11.63 -7.68
CA SER A 92 11.23 -13.06 -7.79
C SER A 92 12.76 -13.21 -7.82
N ARG A 93 13.25 -14.21 -7.07
CA ARG A 93 14.63 -14.74 -7.01
C ARG A 93 15.54 -14.18 -5.92
N ARG A 94 15.75 -14.96 -4.86
CA ARG A 94 16.72 -16.09 -4.87
C ARG A 94 16.14 -17.23 -4.07
#